data_AF-A0A842SI16-F1
#
_entry.id   AF-A0A842SI16-F1
#
_cell.length_a   1.000
_cell.length_b   1.000
_cell.length_c   1.000
_cell.angle_alpha   90.00
_cell.angle_beta   90.00
_cell.angle_gamma   90.00
#
_symmetry.space_group_name_H-M   'P 1'
#
loop_
_entity.id
_entity.type
_entity.pdbx_description
1 polymer ?
#
loop_
_entity_poly.entity_id
_entity_poly.type
_entity_poly.pdbx_seq_one_letter_code
_entity_poly.pdbx_strand_id
1 'polypeptide(L)' 'MKVAIPTEKDKGLRDKVADIFSRAPTFTIISVVDGEIEDVQVIKNKAADMSQGAGPLAARTLKEND' A
#
# COMPACT_ATOMS: atom_id res chain seq x y z
N MET A 1 -15.43 -0.10 2.00
CA MET A 1 -14.41 0.96 1.87
C MET A 1 -13.04 0.30 1.80
N LYS A 2 -12.11 0.80 0.98
CA LYS A 2 -10.71 0.31 0.97
C LYS A 2 -9.76 1.40 1.40
N VAL A 3 -8.78 1.04 2.24
CA VAL A 3 -7.75 1.94 2.76
C VAL A 3 -6.38 1.37 2.44
N ALA A 4 -5.58 2.09 1.67
CA ALA A 4 -4.22 1.70 1.34
C ALA A 4 -3.20 2.45 2.22
N ILE A 5 -2.34 1.71 2.90
CA ILE A 5 -1.33 2.23 3.82
C ILE A 5 0.06 1.89 3.27
N PRO A 6 0.95 2.87 3.02
CA PRO A 6 2.34 2.59 2.67
C PRO A 6 3.07 1.93 3.83
N THR A 7 3.69 0.78 3.62
CA THR A 7 4.34 -0.02 4.67
C THR A 7 5.79 -0.37 4.33
N GLU A 8 6.61 -0.55 5.36
CA GLU A 8 8.04 -0.83 5.19
C GLU A 8 8.33 -2.28 4.79
N LYS A 9 7.47 -3.24 5.18
CA LYS A 9 7.71 -4.68 5.04
C LYS A 9 6.42 -5.41 4.66
N ASP A 10 6.39 -6.72 4.86
CA ASP A 10 5.20 -7.56 4.65
C ASP A 10 4.70 -8.09 5.99
N LYS A 11 4.18 -7.18 6.83
CA LYS A 11 3.63 -7.53 8.16
C LYS A 11 2.16 -7.12 8.36
N GLY A 12 1.49 -6.69 7.29
CA GLY A 12 0.07 -6.30 7.32
C GLY A 12 -0.22 -5.28 8.43
N LEU A 13 -1.24 -5.53 9.25
CA LEU A 13 -1.65 -4.63 10.35
C LEU A 13 -0.58 -4.35 11.41
N ARG A 14 0.48 -5.17 11.48
CA ARG A 14 1.58 -5.00 12.44
C ARG A 14 2.79 -4.31 11.84
N ASP A 15 2.69 -3.86 10.60
CA ASP A 15 3.79 -3.18 9.94
C ASP A 15 3.92 -1.72 10.38
N LYS A 16 5.08 -1.16 10.07
CA LYS A 16 5.33 0.27 10.21
C LYS A 16 4.88 0.99 8.95
N VAL A 17 4.22 2.13 9.15
CA VAL A 17 3.92 3.07 8.08
C VAL A 17 5.26 3.59 7.53
N ALA A 18 5.45 3.51 6.22
CA ALA A 18 6.65 4.01 5.58
C ALA A 18 6.62 5.54 5.49
N ASP A 19 7.77 6.18 5.69
CA ASP A 19 7.90 7.64 5.68
C ASP A 19 7.57 8.27 4.32
N ILE A 20 7.77 7.52 3.23
CA ILE A 20 7.59 8.02 1.86
C ILE A 20 6.58 7.12 1.13
N PHE A 21 5.38 7.64 0.90
CA PHE A 21 4.32 6.93 0.18
C PHE A 21 4.77 6.36 -1.18
N SER A 22 5.35 7.22 -2.04
CA SER A 22 5.63 6.85 -3.44
C SER A 22 6.68 5.76 -3.59
N ARG A 23 7.57 5.63 -2.59
CA ARG A 23 8.70 4.68 -2.58
C ARG A 23 8.57 3.64 -1.47
N ALA A 24 7.42 3.56 -0.81
CA ALA A 24 7.16 2.52 0.17
C ALA A 24 7.39 1.15 -0.49
N PRO A 25 8.12 0.21 0.13
CA PRO A 25 8.34 -1.12 -0.44
C PRO A 25 7.03 -1.88 -0.71
N THR A 26 6.03 -1.70 0.15
CA THR A 26 4.74 -2.38 0.08
C THR A 26 3.59 -1.42 0.39
N PHE A 27 2.38 -1.83 0.03
CA PHE A 27 1.15 -1.25 0.54
C PHE A 27 0.35 -2.34 1.26
N THR A 28 -0.12 -2.04 2.46
CA THR A 28 -1.14 -2.83 3.14
C THR A 28 -2.50 -2.22 2.81
N ILE A 29 -3.36 -2.98 2.14
CA ILE A 29 -4.72 -2.56 1.77
C ILE A 29 -5.70 -3.27 2.69
N ILE A 30 -6.57 -2.49 3.33
CA ILE A 30 -7.55 -2.95 4.30
C ILE A 30 -8.94 -2.72 3.71
N SER A 31 -9.76 -3.77 3.69
CA SER A 31 -11.18 -3.68 3.36
C SER A 31 -12.00 -3.52 4.64
N VAL A 32 -12.79 -2.45 4.70
CA VAL A 32 -13.65 -2.14 5.85
C VAL A 32 -15.11 -2.17 5.41
N VAL A 33 -15.94 -2.95 6.10
CA VAL A 33 -17.40 -3.05 5.93
C VAL A 33 -18.04 -2.84 7.30
N ASP A 34 -19.03 -1.95 7.38
CA ASP A 34 -19.76 -1.64 8.62
C ASP A 34 -18.87 -1.30 9.84
N GLY A 35 -17.69 -0.75 9.59
CA GLY A 35 -16.73 -0.36 10.62
C GLY A 35 -15.79 -1.48 11.07
N GLU A 36 -15.94 -2.69 10.55
CA GLU A 36 -15.11 -3.86 10.83
C GLU A 36 -14.12 -4.14 9.69
N ILE A 37 -12.96 -4.70 10.04
CA ILE A 37 -11.95 -5.13 9.07
C ILE A 37 -12.34 -6.51 8.55
N GLU A 38 -12.74 -6.57 7.28
CA GLU A 38 -13.12 -7.82 6.63
C GLU A 38 -11.93 -8.52 5.97
N ASP A 39 -10.98 -7.75 5.44
CA ASP A 39 -9.83 -8.29 4.72
C ASP A 39 -8.59 -7.39 4.82
N VAL A 40 -7.42 -8.02 4.78
CA VAL A 40 -6.11 -7.35 4.78
C VAL A 40 -5.21 -8.04 3.77
N GLN A 41 -4.82 -7.30 2.74
CA GLN A 41 -3.87 -7.74 1.72
C GLN A 41 -2.61 -6.88 1.74
N VAL A 42 -1.45 -7.49 1.48
CA VAL A 42 -0.20 -6.77 1.28
C VAL A 42 0.25 -6.94 -0.16
N ILE A 43 0.52 -5.82 -0.83
CA ILE A 43 1.01 -5.79 -2.20
C ILE A 43 2.37 -5.11 -2.28
N LYS A 44 3.19 -5.53 -3.25
CA LYS A 44 4.47 -4.87 -3.54
C LYS A 44 4.26 -3.60 -4.36
N ASN A 45 4.98 -2.54 -4.01
CA ASN A 45 4.98 -1.32 -4.79
C ASN A 45 5.99 -1.41 -5.95
N LYS A 46 5.49 -1.45 -7.19
CA LYS A 46 6.33 -1.47 -8.39
C LYS A 46 7.21 -0.21 -8.52
N ALA A 47 6.87 0.86 -7.82
CA ALA A 47 7.54 2.15 -7.88
C ALA A 47 8.72 2.33 -6.90
N ALA A 48 8.92 1.40 -5.95
CA ALA A 48 9.90 1.53 -4.88
C ALA A 48 11.32 1.86 -5.40
N ASP A 49 11.76 1.12 -6.41
CA ASP A 49 13.12 1.18 -6.96
C ASP A 49 13.26 2.10 -8.18
N MET A 50 12.22 2.84 -8.57
CA MET A 50 12.29 3.69 -9.78
C MET A 50 13.21 4.89 -9.58
N SER A 51 14.01 5.25 -10.58
CA SER A 51 14.81 6.49 -10.51
C SER A 51 13.94 7.76 -10.49
N GLN A 52 12.87 7.80 -11.28
CA GLN A 52 11.94 8.94 -11.39
C GLN A 52 10.49 8.47 -11.60
N GLY A 53 9.51 9.35 -11.38
CA GLY A 53 8.10 9.04 -11.65
C GLY A 53 7.44 8.07 -10.66
N ALA A 54 8.03 7.88 -9.47
CA ALA A 54 7.53 6.92 -8.49
C ALA A 54 6.11 7.22 -7.99
N GLY A 55 5.73 8.50 -7.83
CA GLY A 55 4.41 8.91 -7.35
C GLY A 55 3.26 8.41 -8.24
N PRO A 56 3.22 8.78 -9.53
CA PRO A 56 2.20 8.30 -10.45
C PRO A 56 2.13 6.77 -10.57
N LEU A 57 3.28 6.06 -10.57
CA LEU A 57 3.27 4.61 -10.64
C LEU A 57 2.76 3.95 -9.35
N ALA A 58 3.08 4.51 -8.19
CA ALA A 58 2.55 4.05 -6.90
C ALA A 58 1.01 4.18 -6.87
N ALA A 59 0.49 5.34 -7.27
CA ALA A 59 -0.96 5.55 -7.38
C ALA A 59 -1.63 4.60 -8.37
N ARG A 60 -0.98 4.35 -9.54
CA ARG A 60 -1.45 3.37 -10.52
C ARG A 60 -1.45 1.95 -9.96
N THR A 61 -0.42 1.59 -9.20
CA THR A 61 -0.32 0.27 -8.55
C THR A 61 -1.50 0.07 -7.60
N LEU A 62 -1.88 1.07 -6.82
CA LEU A 62 -3.08 0.99 -5.98
C LEU A 62 -4.36 0.85 -6.79
N LYS A 63 -4.53 1.64 -7.86
CA LYS A 63 -5.71 1.54 -8.74
C LYS A 63 -5.86 0.16 -9.40
N GLU A 64 -4.75 -0.51 -9.70
CA GLU A 64 -4.75 -1.88 -10.27
C GLU A 64 -5.11 -2.96 -9.23
N ASN A 65 -5.12 -2.63 -7.93
CA ASN A 65 -5.36 -3.57 -6.82
C ASN A 65 -6.52 -3.11 -5.88
N ASP A 66 -7.33 -2.14 -6.32
CA ASP A 66 -8.57 -1.71 -5.67
C ASP A 66 -9.73 -2.68 -5.92
#